data_AF-A0A950A0G0-F1
#
_entry.id   AF-A0A950A0G0-F1
#
_cell.length_a   1.000
_cell.length_b   1.000
_cell.length_c   1.000
_cell.angle_alpha   90.00
_cell.angle_beta   90.00
_cell.angle_gamma   90.00
#
_symmetry.space_group_name_H-M   'P 1'
#
loop_
_entity.id
_entity.type
_entity.pdbx_description
1 polymer ?
#
loop_
_entity_poly.entity_id
_entity_poly.type
_entity_poly.pdbx_seq_one_letter_code
_entity_poly.pdbx_strand_id
1 'polypeptide(L)'
;MLTRRDEHLARRVEVAGDAPTPAEWLYLRTGDQLYLTLARRWTRVLVTLFAVGVITGTVLSFEMGLLWPNFTGTFGPVFGLGFAIEGFSFFTEAIFIGIYVYGWGRLSRRKHFLSGIPIVITGFIGSLMVISVNAWMNHPGGFRLAATR
;
A
#
# COMPACT_ATOMS: atom_id res chain seq x y z
N MET A 1 -14.25 33.70 14.41
CA MET A 1 -15.69 33.45 14.24
C MET A 1 -15.86 32.66 12.95
N LEU A 2 -15.67 31.34 13.02
CA LEU A 2 -15.73 30.44 11.87
C LEU A 2 -17.18 29.99 11.67
N THR A 3 -17.68 30.14 10.46
CA THR A 3 -19.09 29.93 10.10
C THR A 3 -19.44 28.44 10.08
N ARG A 4 -20.64 28.06 10.56
CA ARG A 4 -21.24 26.70 10.50
C ARG A 4 -21.16 25.99 9.13
N ARG A 5 -20.87 26.75 8.07
CA ARG A 5 -20.71 26.27 6.70
C ARG A 5 -19.37 25.55 6.47
N ASP A 6 -18.33 25.96 7.20
CA ASP A 6 -16.99 25.38 7.11
C ASP A 6 -16.94 24.01 7.81
N GLU A 7 -17.72 23.82 8.89
CA GLU A 7 -17.87 22.52 9.57
C GLU A 7 -18.55 21.46 8.69
N HIS A 8 -19.50 21.87 7.83
CA HIS A 8 -20.16 20.96 6.89
C HIS A 8 -19.26 20.54 5.72
N LEU A 9 -18.30 21.38 5.34
CA LEU A 9 -17.27 21.05 4.35
C LEU A 9 -16.18 20.18 4.96
N ALA A 10 -15.74 20.48 6.20
CA ALA A 10 -14.80 19.64 6.95
C ALA A 10 -15.35 18.21 7.18
N ARG A 11 -16.64 18.07 7.52
CA ARG A 11 -17.30 16.74 7.64
C ARG A 11 -17.42 15.99 6.31
N ARG A 12 -17.42 16.67 5.16
CA ARG A 12 -17.47 16.00 3.85
C ARG A 12 -16.09 15.52 3.40
N VAL A 13 -15.03 16.18 3.85
CA VAL A 13 -13.63 15.75 3.66
C VAL A 13 -13.29 14.55 4.58
N GLU A 14 -13.94 14.43 5.73
CA GLU A 14 -13.72 13.34 6.70
C GLU A 14 -14.38 11.99 6.35
N VAL A 15 -15.16 11.93 5.26
CA VAL A 15 -16.06 10.80 4.93
C VAL A 15 -15.58 9.95 3.75
N ALA A 16 -14.43 10.28 3.15
CA ALA A 16 -13.87 9.51 2.04
C ALA A 16 -12.81 8.55 2.55
N GLY A 17 -13.18 7.28 2.67
CA GLY A 17 -12.26 6.21 3.02
C GLY A 17 -12.99 5.08 3.71
N ASP A 18 -13.35 4.08 2.94
CA ASP A 18 -13.72 2.75 3.43
C ASP A 18 -12.58 1.78 3.10
N ALA A 19 -12.30 0.74 3.94
CA ALA A 19 -11.17 -0.26 4.01
C ALA A 19 -11.76 -1.67 3.75
N PRO A 20 -11.27 -2.57 2.86
CA PRO A 20 -11.91 -3.85 2.54
C PRO A 20 -11.62 -4.80 3.68
N THR A 21 -12.40 -4.63 4.72
CA THR A 21 -12.05 -5.17 6.02
C THR A 21 -12.91 -6.38 6.28
N PRO A 22 -12.44 -7.30 7.14
CA PRO A 22 -13.32 -8.27 7.77
C PRO A 22 -14.58 -7.61 8.33
N ALA A 23 -14.48 -6.37 8.81
CA ALA A 23 -15.62 -5.55 9.21
C ALA A 23 -16.60 -5.26 8.06
N GLU A 24 -16.16 -4.92 6.85
CA GLU A 24 -17.07 -4.76 5.71
C GLU A 24 -17.73 -6.09 5.30
N TRP A 25 -17.00 -7.20 5.36
CA TRP A 25 -17.59 -8.53 5.14
C TRP A 25 -18.63 -8.87 6.21
N LEU A 26 -18.33 -8.60 7.49
CA LEU A 26 -19.26 -8.75 8.60
C LEU A 26 -20.47 -7.82 8.43
N TYR A 27 -20.31 -6.59 7.96
CA TYR A 27 -21.41 -5.68 7.64
C TYR A 27 -22.31 -6.26 6.54
N LEU A 28 -21.72 -6.82 5.48
CA LEU A 28 -22.50 -7.47 4.40
C LEU A 28 -23.27 -8.68 4.90
N ARG A 29 -22.76 -9.39 5.92
CA ARG A 29 -23.39 -10.59 6.49
C ARG A 29 -24.41 -10.29 7.59
N THR A 30 -24.16 -9.29 8.43
CA THR A 30 -24.96 -8.98 9.63
C THR A 30 -25.85 -7.75 9.49
N GLY A 31 -25.54 -6.84 8.55
CA GLY A 31 -26.25 -5.57 8.39
C GLY A 31 -25.98 -4.52 9.48
N ASP A 32 -25.12 -4.83 10.46
CA ASP A 32 -24.87 -3.97 11.61
C ASP A 32 -23.98 -2.78 11.25
N GLN A 33 -24.52 -1.57 11.45
CA GLN A 33 -23.90 -0.28 11.16
C GLN A 33 -22.63 -0.02 11.98
N LEU A 34 -22.42 -0.74 13.09
CA LEU A 34 -21.19 -0.70 13.87
C LEU A 34 -19.98 -1.14 13.02
N TYR A 35 -20.10 -2.24 12.28
CA TYR A 35 -19.03 -2.73 11.41
C TYR A 35 -18.73 -1.77 10.25
N LEU A 36 -19.75 -1.09 9.75
CA LEU A 36 -19.58 -0.04 8.74
C LEU A 36 -18.77 1.13 9.30
N THR A 37 -19.05 1.53 10.54
CA THR A 37 -18.33 2.61 11.21
C THR A 37 -16.89 2.24 11.50
N LEU A 38 -16.64 0.99 11.87
CA LEU A 38 -15.28 0.44 12.05
C LEU A 38 -14.50 0.43 10.73
N ALA A 39 -15.11 -0.07 9.65
CA ALA A 39 -14.47 -0.10 8.33
C ALA A 39 -13.97 1.31 7.92
N ARG A 40 -14.80 2.35 8.09
CA ARG A 40 -14.45 3.76 7.81
C ARG A 40 -13.29 4.30 8.63
N ARG A 41 -13.22 3.93 9.90
CA ARG A 41 -12.15 4.41 10.79
C ARG A 41 -10.82 3.79 10.38
N TRP A 42 -10.83 2.50 10.07
CA TRP A 42 -9.62 1.77 9.67
C TRP A 42 -9.04 2.25 8.35
N THR A 43 -9.87 2.73 7.43
CA THR A 43 -9.36 3.27 6.15
C THR A 43 -8.57 4.53 6.30
N ARG A 44 -9.04 5.44 7.16
CA ARG A 44 -8.30 6.69 7.40
C ARG A 44 -6.90 6.38 7.92
N VAL A 45 -6.79 5.37 8.79
CA VAL A 45 -5.50 4.86 9.27
C VAL A 45 -4.70 4.24 8.12
N LEU A 46 -5.31 3.37 7.31
CA LEU A 46 -4.67 2.72 6.16
C LEU A 46 -4.10 3.74 5.18
N VAL A 47 -4.88 4.75 4.79
CA VAL A 47 -4.46 5.80 3.85
C VAL A 47 -3.29 6.61 4.43
N THR A 48 -3.34 6.92 5.73
CA THR A 48 -2.27 7.66 6.40
C THR A 48 -0.97 6.85 6.42
N LEU A 49 -1.05 5.56 6.81
CA LEU A 49 0.10 4.66 6.81
C LEU A 49 0.66 4.46 5.40
N PHE A 50 -0.21 4.31 4.41
CA PHE A 50 0.19 4.18 3.01
C PHE A 50 0.91 5.43 2.52
N ALA A 51 0.37 6.62 2.80
CA ALA A 51 1.00 7.89 2.42
C ALA A 51 2.40 8.07 3.02
N VAL A 52 2.56 7.75 4.31
CA VAL A 52 3.88 7.75 4.96
C VAL A 52 4.80 6.72 4.29
N GLY A 53 4.30 5.52 4.04
CA GLY A 53 5.03 4.45 3.34
C GLY A 53 5.56 4.88 1.98
N VAL A 54 4.74 5.57 1.16
CA VAL A 54 5.14 6.12 -0.14
C VAL A 54 6.36 7.03 0.00
N ILE A 55 6.30 7.96 0.95
CA ILE A 55 7.35 8.96 1.16
C ILE A 55 8.63 8.25 1.62
N THR A 56 8.53 7.39 2.62
CA THR A 56 9.70 6.69 3.17
C THR A 56 10.33 5.72 2.16
N GLY A 57 9.53 5.02 1.36
CA GLY A 57 10.04 4.11 0.32
C GLY A 57 10.75 4.87 -0.80
N THR A 58 10.25 6.06 -1.14
CA THR A 58 10.93 6.94 -2.11
C THR A 58 12.30 7.36 -1.58
N VAL A 59 12.38 7.79 -0.32
CA VAL A 59 13.65 8.17 0.32
C VAL A 59 14.63 7.00 0.32
N LEU A 60 14.21 5.80 0.75
CA LEU A 60 15.05 4.61 0.77
C LEU A 60 15.60 4.25 -0.62
N SER A 61 14.79 4.43 -1.68
CA SER A 61 15.21 4.19 -3.06
C SER A 61 16.36 5.12 -3.48
N PHE A 62 16.31 6.38 -3.06
CA PHE A 62 17.40 7.34 -3.28
C PHE A 62 18.62 7.03 -2.42
N GLU A 63 18.43 6.66 -1.15
CA GLU A 63 19.53 6.28 -0.26
C GLU A 63 20.35 5.10 -0.82
N MET A 64 19.68 4.07 -1.36
CA MET A 64 20.34 2.93 -2.00
C MET A 64 21.17 3.32 -3.23
N GLY A 65 20.74 4.32 -3.99
CA GLY A 65 21.47 4.82 -5.15
C GLY A 65 22.63 5.75 -4.80
N LEU A 66 22.41 6.65 -3.83
CA LEU A 66 23.37 7.72 -3.50
C LEU A 66 24.42 7.27 -2.48
N LEU A 67 24.02 6.54 -1.44
CA LEU A 67 24.90 6.15 -0.34
C LEU A 67 25.64 4.84 -0.64
N TRP A 68 25.05 3.96 -1.47
CA TRP A 68 25.57 2.63 -1.76
C TRP A 68 25.77 2.33 -3.26
N PRO A 69 26.45 3.21 -4.03
CA PRO A 69 26.51 3.10 -5.50
C PRO A 69 27.21 1.82 -5.98
N ASN A 70 28.31 1.41 -5.32
CA ASN A 70 29.03 0.19 -5.69
C ASN A 70 28.20 -1.08 -5.43
N PHE A 71 27.45 -1.10 -4.33
CA PHE A 71 26.57 -2.22 -3.99
C PHE A 71 25.44 -2.33 -5.02
N THR A 72 24.76 -1.21 -5.28
CA THR A 72 23.63 -1.16 -6.22
C THR A 72 24.08 -1.42 -7.66
N GLY A 73 25.26 -0.95 -8.07
CA GLY A 73 25.84 -1.26 -9.39
C GLY A 73 26.22 -2.73 -9.56
N THR A 74 26.75 -3.37 -8.51
CA THR A 74 27.22 -4.77 -8.58
C THR A 74 26.07 -5.77 -8.46
N PHE A 75 25.16 -5.54 -7.51
CA PHE A 75 24.13 -6.50 -7.13
C PHE A 75 22.72 -6.11 -7.59
N GLY A 76 22.55 -4.93 -8.17
CA GLY A 76 21.29 -4.49 -8.78
C GLY A 76 20.65 -5.49 -9.73
N PRO A 77 21.41 -6.21 -10.59
CA PRO A 77 20.85 -7.27 -11.43
C PRO A 77 20.23 -8.45 -10.66
N VAL A 78 20.63 -8.68 -9.41
CA VAL A 78 20.14 -9.79 -8.58
C VAL A 78 18.87 -9.40 -7.82
N PHE A 79 18.92 -8.31 -7.05
CA PHE A 79 17.79 -7.89 -6.22
C PHE A 79 16.80 -6.97 -6.96
N GLY A 80 17.18 -6.40 -8.10
CA GLY A 80 16.39 -5.42 -8.84
C GLY A 80 15.05 -5.98 -9.33
N LEU A 81 14.97 -7.27 -9.65
CA LEU A 81 13.70 -7.92 -9.98
C LEU A 81 12.71 -7.89 -8.80
N GLY A 82 13.21 -8.11 -7.57
CA GLY A 82 12.40 -8.05 -6.35
C GLY A 82 11.80 -6.66 -6.16
N PHE A 83 12.61 -5.60 -6.24
CA PHE A 83 12.11 -4.23 -6.15
C PHE A 83 11.22 -3.82 -7.32
N ALA A 84 11.43 -4.36 -8.53
CA ALA A 84 10.52 -4.11 -9.66
C ALA A 84 9.13 -4.70 -9.41
N ILE A 85 9.05 -5.94 -8.89
CA ILE A 85 7.77 -6.58 -8.53
C ILE A 85 7.13 -5.88 -7.34
N GLU A 86 7.91 -5.46 -6.35
CA GLU A 86 7.42 -4.62 -5.24
C GLU A 86 6.82 -3.33 -5.78
N GLY A 87 7.53 -2.58 -6.61
CA GLY A 87 7.04 -1.32 -7.18
C GLY A 87 5.75 -1.50 -7.99
N PHE A 88 5.64 -2.58 -8.76
CA PHE A 88 4.40 -2.91 -9.48
C PHE A 88 3.25 -3.23 -8.51
N SER A 89 3.54 -4.00 -7.47
CA SER A 89 2.55 -4.36 -6.44
C SER A 89 2.08 -3.12 -5.68
N PHE A 90 3.00 -2.27 -5.26
CA PHE A 90 2.74 -1.00 -4.59
C PHE A 90 1.91 -0.04 -5.45
N PHE A 91 2.22 0.09 -6.74
CA PHE A 91 1.44 0.94 -7.63
C PHE A 91 0.02 0.40 -7.85
N THR A 92 -0.12 -0.92 -7.98
CA THR A 92 -1.42 -1.57 -8.06
C THR A 92 -2.21 -1.37 -6.77
N GLU A 93 -1.57 -1.54 -5.61
CA GLU A 93 -2.15 -1.28 -4.30
C GLU A 93 -2.65 0.17 -4.20
N ALA A 94 -1.84 1.15 -4.63
CA ALA A 94 -2.19 2.58 -4.65
C ALA A 94 -3.46 2.86 -5.47
N ILE A 95 -3.56 2.28 -6.67
CA ILE A 95 -4.72 2.43 -7.55
C ILE A 95 -5.98 1.90 -6.85
N PHE A 96 -5.91 0.68 -6.30
CA PHE A 96 -7.06 0.07 -5.65
C PHE A 96 -7.44 0.77 -4.35
N ILE A 97 -6.48 1.22 -3.53
CA ILE A 97 -6.74 2.09 -2.38
C ILE A 97 -7.49 3.35 -2.82
N GLY A 98 -7.06 4.00 -3.91
CA GLY A 98 -7.76 5.14 -4.48
C GLY A 98 -9.21 4.82 -4.88
N ILE A 99 -9.41 3.77 -5.70
CA ILE A 99 -10.73 3.31 -6.13
C ILE A 99 -11.63 3.05 -4.93
N TYR A 100 -11.08 2.45 -3.90
CA TYR A 100 -11.82 1.92 -2.79
C TYR A 100 -12.11 3.03 -1.74
N VAL A 101 -11.23 4.00 -1.55
CA VAL A 101 -11.50 5.22 -0.77
C VAL A 101 -12.58 6.09 -1.44
N TYR A 102 -12.52 6.29 -2.77
CA TYR A 102 -13.46 7.13 -3.52
C TYR A 102 -14.70 6.39 -4.02
N GLY A 103 -14.71 5.06 -3.93
CA GLY A 103 -15.76 4.18 -4.42
C GLY A 103 -17.02 4.20 -3.56
N TRP A 104 -16.94 4.79 -2.37
CA TRP A 104 -18.05 4.82 -1.44
C TRP A 104 -19.24 5.63 -1.95
N GLY A 105 -20.44 5.04 -1.88
CA GLY A 105 -21.66 5.63 -2.43
C GLY A 105 -21.71 5.70 -3.97
N ARG A 106 -20.63 5.34 -4.67
CA ARG A 106 -20.55 5.27 -6.15
C ARG A 106 -20.56 3.85 -6.68
N LEU A 107 -19.97 2.91 -5.94
CA LEU A 107 -19.95 1.48 -6.24
C LEU A 107 -21.05 0.75 -5.48
N SER A 108 -21.56 -0.34 -6.07
CA SER A 108 -22.47 -1.23 -5.33
C SER A 108 -21.71 -1.91 -4.18
N ARG A 109 -22.40 -2.20 -3.07
CA ARG A 109 -21.79 -2.77 -1.85
C ARG A 109 -20.86 -3.97 -2.10
N ARG A 110 -21.22 -4.85 -3.05
CA ARG A 110 -20.38 -5.99 -3.46
C ARG A 110 -19.14 -5.58 -4.25
N LYS A 111 -19.30 -4.64 -5.21
CA LYS A 111 -18.16 -4.15 -6.02
C LYS A 111 -17.17 -3.39 -5.17
N HIS A 112 -17.67 -2.64 -4.18
CA HIS A 112 -16.84 -1.95 -3.21
C HIS A 112 -15.95 -2.97 -2.46
N PHE A 113 -16.55 -3.93 -1.76
CA PHE A 113 -15.82 -5.00 -1.09
C PHE A 113 -14.79 -5.71 -2.00
N LEU A 114 -15.19 -6.07 -3.23
CA LEU A 114 -14.30 -6.69 -4.20
C LEU A 114 -13.10 -5.81 -4.58
N SER A 115 -13.28 -4.50 -4.68
CA SER A 115 -12.19 -3.58 -5.04
C SER A 115 -11.08 -3.49 -4.02
N GLY A 116 -11.26 -4.03 -2.82
CA GLY A 116 -10.18 -4.06 -1.85
C GLY A 116 -9.53 -5.43 -1.59
N ILE A 117 -10.02 -6.50 -2.23
CA ILE A 117 -9.26 -7.77 -2.30
C ILE A 117 -7.87 -7.56 -2.92
N PRO A 118 -7.73 -6.83 -4.05
CA PRO A 118 -6.42 -6.55 -4.64
C PRO A 118 -5.47 -5.80 -3.71
N ILE A 119 -5.97 -4.90 -2.86
CA ILE A 119 -5.15 -4.15 -1.88
C ILE A 119 -4.41 -5.12 -0.98
N VAL A 120 -5.13 -6.10 -0.41
CA VAL A 120 -4.54 -7.09 0.48
C VAL A 120 -3.52 -7.96 -0.26
N ILE A 121 -3.88 -8.49 -1.43
CA ILE A 121 -3.01 -9.38 -2.21
C ILE A 121 -1.71 -8.67 -2.61
N THR A 122 -1.81 -7.45 -3.14
CA THR A 122 -0.66 -6.68 -3.62
C THR A 122 0.23 -6.21 -2.47
N GLY A 123 -0.33 -5.80 -1.34
CA GLY A 123 0.44 -5.48 -0.14
C GLY A 123 1.24 -6.69 0.37
N PHE A 124 0.66 -7.90 0.35
CA PHE A 124 1.39 -9.12 0.68
C PHE A 124 2.51 -9.43 -0.31
N ILE A 125 2.25 -9.35 -1.62
CA ILE A 125 3.27 -9.61 -2.64
C ILE A 125 4.42 -8.60 -2.52
N GLY A 126 4.13 -7.31 -2.35
CA GLY A 126 5.14 -6.27 -2.17
C GLY A 126 6.01 -6.54 -0.94
N SER A 127 5.39 -6.80 0.21
CA SER A 127 6.09 -7.15 1.45
C SER A 127 6.98 -8.39 1.30
N LEU A 128 6.48 -9.45 0.66
CA LEU A 128 7.25 -10.66 0.42
C LEU A 128 8.49 -10.39 -0.45
N MET A 129 8.40 -9.52 -1.45
CA MET A 129 9.57 -9.18 -2.29
C MET A 129 10.62 -8.40 -1.50
N VAL A 130 10.23 -7.41 -0.71
CA VAL A 130 11.15 -6.65 0.15
C VAL A 130 11.85 -7.57 1.15
N ILE A 131 11.10 -8.45 1.81
CA ILE A 131 11.64 -9.44 2.75
C ILE A 131 12.55 -10.42 2.02
N SER A 132 12.21 -10.86 0.81
CA SER A 132 13.04 -11.77 0.01
C SER A 132 14.36 -11.14 -0.38
N VAL A 133 14.36 -9.86 -0.77
CA VAL A 133 15.59 -9.10 -1.05
C VAL A 133 16.44 -8.99 0.22
N ASN A 134 15.84 -8.65 1.35
CA ASN A 134 16.55 -8.58 2.63
C ASN A 134 17.12 -9.94 3.04
N ALA A 135 16.37 -11.03 2.88
CA ALA A 135 16.83 -12.39 3.15
C ALA A 135 18.01 -12.77 2.26
N TRP A 136 17.95 -12.43 0.97
CA TRP A 136 19.07 -12.63 0.04
C TRP A 136 20.31 -11.83 0.45
N MET A 137 20.16 -10.59 0.95
CA MET A 137 21.29 -9.82 1.47
C MET A 137 21.97 -10.48 2.68
N ASN A 138 21.21 -11.21 3.51
CA ASN A 138 21.75 -11.96 4.65
C ASN A 138 22.41 -13.29 4.22
N HIS A 139 21.94 -13.92 3.15
CA HIS A 139 22.50 -15.15 2.60
C HIS A 139 22.68 -15.05 1.08
N PRO A 140 23.70 -14.31 0.62
CA PRO A 140 23.87 -14.01 -0.80
C PRO A 140 24.26 -15.28 -1.59
N GLY A 141 23.49 -15.55 -2.65
CA GLY A 141 23.72 -16.68 -3.55
C GLY A 141 23.06 -16.47 -4.91
N GLY A 142 23.27 -17.43 -5.83
CA GLY A 142 22.64 -17.40 -7.16
C GLY A 142 23.29 -16.46 -8.19
N PHE A 143 24.50 -15.96 -7.92
CA PHE A 143 25.29 -15.16 -8.86
C PHE A 143 26.74 -15.67 -8.94
N ARG A 144 27.46 -15.29 -9.99
CA ARG A 144 28.91 -15.47 -10.10
C ARG A 144 29.56 -14.09 -10.18
N LEU A 145 30.57 -13.86 -9.34
CA LEU A 145 31.40 -12.67 -9.48
C LEU A 145 32.26 -12.87 -10.73
N ALA A 146 32.06 -12.01 -11.73
CA ALA A 146 33.00 -11.94 -12.84
C ALA A 146 34.32 -11.40 -12.27
N ALA A 147 35.39 -12.18 -12.37
CA ALA A 147 36.71 -11.71 -12.01
C ALA A 147 37.09 -10.58 -12.97
N THR A 148 37.04 -9.34 -12.49
CA THR A 148 37.61 -8.21 -13.21
C THR A 148 39.14 -8.39 -13.21
N ARG A 149 39.73 -8.52 -14.40
CA ARG A 149 41.17 -8.33 -14.59
C ARG A 149 41.53 -6.86 -14.46
#